data_AF-A0A254QMT8-F1
#
_entry.id   AF-A0A254QMT8-F1
#
_cell.length_a   1.000
_cell.length_b   1.000
_cell.length_c   1.000
_cell.angle_alpha   90.00
_cell.angle_beta   90.00
_cell.angle_gamma   90.00
#
_symmetry.space_group_name_H-M   'P 1'
#
loop_
_entity.id
_entity.type
_entity.pdbx_description
1 polymer ?
#
loop_
_entity_poly.entity_id
_entity_poly.type
_entity_poly.pdbx_seq_one_letter_code
_entity_poly.pdbx_strand_id
1 'polypeptide(L)' 'MWSERIHHRFPHLDSEQMNLLYRDRKSFEAHLAATHNLSLIEAREEIDDFLYVETLARELSGISSRMQ' A
#
# COMPACT_ATOMS: atom_id res chain seq x y z
N MET A 1 -3.13 -14.14 5.21
CA MET A 1 -3.46 -12.70 5.39
C MET A 1 -3.18 -11.97 4.08
N TRP A 2 -4.02 -11.03 3.63
CA TRP A 2 -3.79 -10.32 2.36
C TRP A 2 -2.49 -9.49 2.35
N SER A 3 -2.04 -9.04 3.53
CA SER A 3 -0.76 -8.35 3.74
C SER A 3 0.46 -9.19 3.34
N GLU A 4 0.42 -10.53 3.44
CA GLU A 4 1.53 -11.38 3.00
C GLU A 4 1.71 -11.37 1.49
N ARG A 5 0.63 -11.26 0.71
CA ARG A 5 0.73 -11.20 -0.76
C ARG A 5 1.39 -9.91 -1.23
N ILE A 6 1.07 -8.78 -0.59
CA ILE A 6 1.71 -7.49 -0.89
C ILE A 6 3.15 -7.47 -0.36
N HIS A 7 3.43 -7.89 0.87
CA HIS A 7 4.82 -7.96 1.35
C HIS A 7 5.70 -8.92 0.53
N HIS A 8 5.12 -10.00 0.03
CA HIS A 8 5.83 -10.98 -0.80
C HIS A 8 5.92 -10.55 -2.29
N ARG A 9 5.01 -9.71 -2.78
CA ARG A 9 5.08 -9.09 -4.12
C ARG A 9 5.93 -7.82 -4.14
N PHE A 10 5.99 -7.11 -3.02
CA PHE A 10 6.65 -5.81 -2.86
C PHE A 10 7.54 -5.80 -1.62
N PRO A 11 8.57 -6.66 -1.55
CA PRO A 11 9.47 -6.72 -0.40
C PRO A 11 10.30 -5.43 -0.18
N HIS A 12 10.28 -4.51 -1.15
CA HIS A 12 11.02 -3.23 -1.11
C HIS A 12 10.10 -2.00 -1.04
N LEU A 13 8.82 -2.15 -0.67
CA LEU A 13 7.96 -1.01 -0.32
C LEU A 13 8.45 -0.42 1.01
N ASP A 14 9.54 0.33 0.93
CA ASP A 14 10.11 1.06 2.05
C ASP A 14 9.30 2.35 2.31
N SER A 15 9.48 2.92 3.48
CA SER A 15 8.96 4.20 3.93
C SER A 15 9.17 5.35 2.92
N GLU A 16 10.24 5.35 2.12
CA GLU A 16 10.43 6.33 1.04
C GLU A 16 9.47 6.14 -0.15
N GLN A 17 9.17 4.89 -0.53
CA GLN A 17 8.20 4.56 -1.57
C GLN A 17 6.78 4.93 -1.11
N MET A 18 6.49 4.76 0.18
CA MET A 18 5.25 5.24 0.80
C MET A 18 5.14 6.77 0.76
N ASN A 19 6.23 7.49 1.04
CA ASN A 19 6.24 8.95 0.89
C ASN A 19 5.97 9.40 -0.55
N LEU A 20 6.49 8.66 -1.54
CA LEU A 20 6.19 8.92 -2.94
C LEU A 20 4.72 8.65 -3.28
N LEU A 21 4.13 7.57 -2.75
CA LEU A 21 2.70 7.27 -2.89
C LEU A 21 1.83 8.43 -2.39
N TYR A 22 2.10 8.98 -1.21
CA TYR A 22 1.34 10.09 -0.67
C TYR A 22 1.57 11.42 -1.41
N ARG A 23 2.75 11.60 -1.99
CA ARG A 23 3.14 12.85 -2.68
C ARG A 23 2.68 12.89 -4.14
N ASP A 24 2.85 11.79 -4.86
CA ASP A 24 2.53 11.66 -6.28
C ASP A 24 2.05 10.24 -6.61
N ARG A 25 0.79 9.99 -6.21
CA ARG A 25 0.12 8.71 -6.40
C ARG A 25 0.11 8.24 -7.86
N LYS A 26 -0.04 9.14 -8.84
CA LYS A 26 -0.11 8.75 -10.27
C LYS A 26 1.22 8.25 -10.79
N SER A 27 2.31 8.94 -10.44
CA SER A 27 3.65 8.49 -10.81
C SER A 27 4.00 7.17 -10.13
N PHE A 28 3.55 6.98 -8.89
CA PHE A 28 3.70 5.72 -8.18
C PHE A 28 2.88 4.57 -8.81
N GLU A 29 1.61 4.79 -9.16
CA GLU A 29 0.77 3.85 -9.90
C GLU A 29 1.42 3.40 -11.22
N ALA A 30 1.95 4.35 -12.00
CA ALA A 30 2.64 4.06 -13.25
C ALA A 30 3.95 3.29 -13.04
N HIS A 31 4.71 3.64 -12.00
CA HIS A 31 5.93 2.92 -11.63
C HIS A 31 5.63 1.49 -11.18
N LEU A 32 4.58 1.28 -10.40
CA LEU A 32 4.11 -0.02 -9.94
C LEU A 32 3.66 -0.89 -11.11
N ALA A 33 2.85 -0.32 -12.00
CA ALA A 33 2.38 -0.98 -13.23
C ALA A 33 3.56 -1.45 -14.10
N ALA A 34 4.53 -0.56 -14.34
CA ALA A 34 5.70 -0.87 -15.17
C ALA A 34 6.62 -1.92 -14.52
N THR A 35 6.84 -1.82 -13.21
CA THR A 35 7.76 -2.72 -12.49
C THR A 35 7.20 -4.13 -12.37
N HIS A 36 5.88 -4.26 -12.24
CA HIS A 36 5.21 -5.54 -11.98
C HIS A 36 4.42 -6.09 -13.17
N ASN A 37 4.57 -5.46 -14.34
CA ASN A 37 3.85 -5.82 -15.56
C ASN A 37 2.32 -5.92 -15.35
N LEU A 38 1.78 -4.96 -14.60
CA LEU A 38 0.36 -4.80 -14.37
C LEU A 38 -0.20 -3.73 -15.32
N SER A 39 -1.49 -3.78 -15.60
CA SER A 39 -2.18 -2.63 -16.14
C SER A 39 -2.24 -1.49 -15.10
N LEU A 40 -2.44 -0.26 -15.57
CA LEU A 40 -2.65 0.90 -14.68
C LEU A 40 -3.88 0.72 -13.77
N ILE A 41 -4.88 -0.05 -14.22
CA ILE A 41 -6.09 -0.33 -13.43
C ILE A 41 -5.73 -1.27 -12.28
N GLU A 42 -5.07 -2.39 -12.57
CA GLU A 42 -4.64 -3.35 -11.54
C GLU A 42 -3.68 -2.72 -10.53
N ALA A 43 -2.74 -1.89 -10.99
CA ALA A 43 -1.83 -1.17 -10.09
C ALA A 43 -2.59 -0.24 -9.14
N ARG A 44 -3.64 0.44 -9.65
CA ARG A 44 -4.48 1.30 -8.84
C ARG A 44 -5.31 0.52 -7.81
N GLU A 45 -5.91 -0.59 -8.23
CA GLU A 45 -6.68 -1.48 -7.34
C GLU A 45 -5.81 -2.00 -6.19
N GLU A 46 -4.59 -2.48 -6.50
CA GLU A 46 -3.66 -2.98 -5.48
C GLU A 46 -3.22 -1.86 -4.49
N ILE A 47 -3.08 -0.62 -4.95
CA ILE A 47 -2.77 0.53 -4.09
C ILE A 47 -3.96 0.89 -3.19
N ASP A 48 -5.18 0.90 -3.72
CA ASP A 48 -6.38 1.20 -2.94
C ASP A 48 -6.62 0.12 -1.86
N ASP A 49 -6.44 -1.16 -2.21
CA ASP A 49 -6.51 -2.27 -1.27
C ASP A 49 -5.46 -2.16 -0.17
N PHE A 50 -4.23 -1.77 -0.54
CA PHE A 50 -3.16 -1.54 0.43
C PHE A 50 -3.50 -0.43 1.42
N LEU A 51 -3.91 0.75 0.92
CA LEU A 51 -4.26 1.90 1.77
C LEU A 51 -5.46 1.60 2.67
N TYR A 52 -6.42 0.81 2.19
CA TYR A 52 -7.55 0.36 2.99
C TYR A 52 -7.08 -0.50 4.18
N VAL A 53 -6.23 -1.50 3.93
CA VAL A 53 -5.67 -2.34 4.99
C VAL A 53 -4.79 -1.55 5.96
N GLU A 54 -3.99 -0.61 5.46
CA GLU A 54 -3.17 0.27 6.30
C GLU A 54 -4.05 1.12 7.21
N THR A 55 -5.12 1.71 6.67
CA THR A 55 -6.09 2.50 7.44
C THR A 55 -6.73 1.66 8.53
N LEU A 56 -7.20 0.44 8.21
CA LEU A 56 -7.75 -0.50 9.19
C LEU A 56 -6.73 -0.86 10.29
N ALA A 57 -5.47 -1.12 9.92
CA ALA A 57 -4.42 -1.42 10.89
C ALA A 57 -4.14 -0.24 11.84
N ARG A 58 -4.16 0.99 11.31
CA ARG A 58 -4.02 2.22 12.11
C ARG A 58 -5.22 2.45 13.03
N GLU A 59 -6.44 2.18 12.57
CA GLU A 59 -7.63 2.25 13.42
C GLU A 59 -7.57 1.21 14.55
N LEU A 60 -7.23 -0.04 14.24
CA LEU A 60 -7.11 -1.10 15.25
C LEU A 60 -6.01 -0.82 16.29
N SER A 61 -4.85 -0.30 15.85
CA SER A 61 -3.77 0.10 16.76
C SER A 61 -4.13 1.34 17.60
N GLY A 62 -4.90 2.27 17.04
CA GLY A 62 -5.49 3.40 17.77
C GLY A 62 -6.55 2.97 18.79
N ILE A 63 -7.37 1.97 18.46
CA ILE A 63 -8.36 1.37 19.36
C ILE A 63 -7.67 0.64 20.52
N SER A 64 -6.57 -0.07 20.25
CA SER A 64 -5.79 -0.76 21.28
C SER A 64 -5.17 0.20 22.32
N SER A 65 -4.95 1.47 21.98
CA SER A 65 -4.43 2.48 22.91
C SER A 65 -5.51 3.15 23.78
N ARG A 66 -6.80 2.87 23.55
CA ARG A 66 -7.93 3.40 24.35
C ARG A 66 -8.42 2.45 25.45
N MET A 67 -7.84 1.26 25.56
CA MET A 67 -8.20 0.22 26.54
C MET A 67 -7.04 -0.10 27.51
N GLN A 68 -6.20 0.89 27.85
CA GLN A 68 -5.27 0.81 28.99
C GLN A 68 -5.51 1.96 29.97
#